data_AF-A0A0G1DAG4-F1
#
_entry.id   AF-A0A0G1DAG4-F1
#
_cell.length_a   1.000
_cell.length_b   1.000
_cell.length_c   1.000
_cell.angle_alpha   90.00
_cell.angle_beta   90.00
_cell.angle_gamma   90.00
#
_symmetry.space_group_name_H-M   'P 1'
#
loop_
_entity.id
_entity.type
_entity.pdbx_description
1 polymer ?
#
loop_
_entity_poly.entity_id
_entity_poly.type
_entity_poly.pdbx_seq_one_letter_code
_entity_poly.pdbx_strand_id
1 'polypeptide(L)'
;MKTREEISDDVVLNIGKQKVAVTNLNKIFWPATAGSPEGYTKGDLISYYREISPIILPYLKDRPESLLRYPDGINGLNFYHKDVEIAPKWVDSINIKSESDGKNVHYVICQNEATLVYLINLGCIDLNPWNSRVDHLNNPDYMIIDLDPEEIGFQKVVETALVVHEVMEMVGIPNFPKTSGASGMHIYTPLGAKYTYEQVRDFAQIIAVKVNEILPKITSLERSPEDRKGKVYLDCFQNARGQTLAAPYSVRAKPGATVSTPLEWKEVNEKLTPQMFTMKNIMERISKVGDLYSPVLGKGFDMKKSLRKLSL
;
A
#
# COMPACT_ATOMS: atom_id res chain seq x y z
N MET A 1 14.09 28.70 -11.00
CA MET A 1 13.85 27.56 -10.09
C MET A 1 14.87 27.73 -8.98
N LYS A 2 14.45 27.92 -7.72
CA LYS A 2 15.36 28.15 -6.60
C LYS A 2 16.21 26.89 -6.37
N THR A 3 17.51 27.03 -6.11
CA THR A 3 18.38 25.90 -5.77
C THR A 3 17.99 25.33 -4.39
N ARG A 4 18.35 24.07 -4.08
CA ARG A 4 18.04 23.42 -2.78
C ARG A 4 18.55 24.23 -1.57
N GLU A 5 19.61 25.02 -1.74
CA GLU A 5 20.19 25.89 -0.70
C GLU A 5 19.32 27.11 -0.35
N GLU A 6 18.36 27.50 -1.19
CA GLU A 6 17.50 28.69 -0.96
C GLU A 6 16.18 28.38 -0.24
N ILE A 7 15.88 27.10 0.02
CA ILE A 7 14.68 26.67 0.76
C ILE A 7 15.06 26.54 2.25
N SER A 8 14.36 27.27 3.11
CA SER A 8 14.50 27.14 4.56
C SER A 8 14.24 25.69 4.98
N ASP A 9 15.12 25.14 5.81
CA ASP A 9 15.06 23.73 6.22
C ASP A 9 13.81 23.42 7.06
N ASP A 10 13.27 24.44 7.74
CA ASP A 10 12.04 24.37 8.53
C ASP A 10 11.06 25.45 8.07
N VAL A 11 9.81 25.08 7.79
CA VAL A 11 8.76 26.02 7.36
C VAL A 11 7.40 25.67 7.95
N VAL A 12 6.51 26.64 7.99
CA VAL A 12 5.08 26.40 8.29
C VAL A 12 4.29 26.51 7.00
N LEU A 13 3.70 25.39 6.56
CA LEU A 13 2.83 25.32 5.40
C LEU A 13 1.39 25.66 5.80
N ASN A 14 0.71 26.49 5.01
CA ASN A 14 -0.73 26.70 5.13
C ASN A 14 -1.44 25.73 4.18
N ILE A 15 -2.06 24.68 4.72
CA ILE A 15 -2.77 23.66 3.95
C ILE A 15 -4.25 23.71 4.37
N GLY A 16 -5.09 24.25 3.48
CA GLY A 16 -6.46 24.59 3.82
C GLY A 16 -6.51 25.58 4.99
N LYS A 17 -7.18 25.19 6.09
CA LYS A 17 -7.29 25.98 7.32
C LYS A 17 -6.16 25.69 8.33
N GLN A 18 -5.31 24.70 8.06
CA GLN A 18 -4.31 24.23 9.02
C GLN A 18 -2.94 24.83 8.75
N LYS A 19 -2.21 25.10 9.83
CA LYS A 19 -0.79 25.42 9.81
C LYS A 19 0.01 24.18 10.17
N VAL A 20 0.76 23.65 9.21
CA VAL A 20 1.55 22.42 9.37
C VAL A 20 3.02 22.80 9.39
N ALA A 21 3.65 22.71 10.57
CA ALA A 21 5.08 22.86 10.70
C ALA A 21 5.79 21.63 10.12
N VAL A 22 6.65 21.85 9.13
CA VAL A 22 7.49 20.81 8.53
C VAL A 22 8.95 21.18 8.75
N THR A 23 9.76 20.17 9.05
CA THR A 23 11.15 20.37 9.50
C THR A 23 12.12 19.44 8.81
N ASN A 24 13.40 19.82 8.77
CA ASN A 24 14.47 19.05 8.14
C ASN A 24 14.17 18.72 6.67
N LEU A 25 13.67 19.70 5.91
CA LEU A 25 13.27 19.51 4.52
C LEU A 25 14.42 19.06 3.62
N ASN A 26 15.65 19.49 3.91
CA ASN A 26 16.83 19.12 3.14
C ASN A 26 17.43 17.76 3.56
N LYS A 27 16.86 17.10 4.58
CA LYS A 27 17.33 15.79 5.04
C LYS A 27 17.18 14.75 3.94
N ILE A 28 18.27 14.06 3.63
CA ILE A 28 18.30 13.00 2.62
C ILE A 28 17.56 11.78 3.15
N PHE A 29 16.48 11.39 2.46
CA PHE A 29 15.74 10.16 2.73
C PHE A 29 16.18 9.02 1.81
N TRP A 30 16.48 9.33 0.54
CA TRP A 30 17.09 8.41 -0.41
C TRP A 30 18.45 8.96 -0.84
N PRO A 31 19.55 8.22 -0.61
CA PRO A 31 20.87 8.65 -1.06
C PRO A 31 20.95 8.72 -2.60
N ALA A 32 21.98 9.40 -3.08
CA ALA A 32 22.28 9.50 -4.50
C ALA A 32 22.47 8.12 -5.15
N THR A 33 21.97 7.98 -6.38
CA THR A 33 22.16 6.81 -7.24
C THR A 33 22.44 7.27 -8.66
N ALA A 34 22.86 6.36 -9.56
CA ALA A 34 23.07 6.71 -10.97
C ALA A 34 21.82 7.33 -11.65
N GLY A 35 20.61 6.93 -11.24
CA GLY A 35 19.34 7.47 -11.75
C GLY A 35 18.82 8.71 -11.01
N SER A 36 19.37 9.02 -9.84
CA SER A 36 19.06 10.23 -9.05
C SER A 36 20.34 10.72 -8.36
N PRO A 37 21.22 11.45 -9.07
CA PRO A 37 22.55 11.82 -8.58
C PRO A 37 22.55 12.72 -7.33
N GLU A 38 21.46 13.45 -7.10
CA GLU A 38 21.32 14.32 -5.92
C GLU A 38 20.56 13.64 -4.76
N GLY A 39 20.10 12.39 -4.95
CA GLY A 39 19.20 11.73 -4.01
C GLY A 39 17.86 12.44 -3.86
N TYR A 40 17.02 11.93 -2.96
CA TYR A 40 15.74 12.53 -2.63
C TYR A 40 15.67 12.89 -1.15
N THR A 41 15.16 14.09 -0.90
CA THR A 41 15.02 14.68 0.43
C THR A 41 13.65 14.39 1.02
N LYS A 42 13.50 14.67 2.32
CA LYS A 42 12.19 14.71 2.99
C LYS A 42 11.27 15.77 2.36
N GLY A 43 11.82 16.90 1.93
CA GLY A 43 11.08 17.94 1.20
C GLY A 43 10.52 17.45 -0.13
N ASP A 44 11.30 16.69 -0.91
CA ASP A 44 10.84 16.06 -2.15
C ASP A 44 9.66 15.10 -1.89
N LEU A 45 9.75 14.31 -0.83
CA LEU A 45 8.68 13.40 -0.42
C LEU A 45 7.40 14.14 0.01
N ILE A 46 7.55 15.22 0.79
CA ILE A 46 6.41 16.08 1.17
C ILE A 46 5.78 16.68 -0.08
N SER A 47 6.59 17.18 -1.03
CA SER A 47 6.09 17.73 -2.29
C SER A 47 5.28 16.70 -3.08
N TYR A 48 5.82 15.48 -3.21
CA TYR A 48 5.12 14.37 -3.85
C TYR A 48 3.75 14.10 -3.21
N TYR A 49 3.71 13.94 -1.88
CA TYR A 49 2.46 13.60 -1.20
C TYR A 49 1.41 14.72 -1.22
N ARG A 50 1.85 15.98 -1.33
CA ARG A 50 0.93 17.10 -1.57
C ARG A 50 0.32 17.04 -2.96
N GLU A 51 1.13 16.77 -3.99
CA GLU A 51 0.68 16.71 -5.37
C GLU A 51 -0.27 15.53 -5.63
N ILE A 52 0.06 14.34 -5.10
CA ILE A 52 -0.77 13.13 -5.22
C ILE A 52 -2.00 13.15 -4.29
N SER A 53 -2.09 14.12 -3.36
CA SER A 53 -3.12 14.13 -2.31
C SER A 53 -4.55 13.93 -2.81
N PRO A 54 -5.01 14.54 -3.93
CA PRO A 54 -6.39 14.35 -4.40
C PRO A 54 -6.69 12.91 -4.83
N ILE A 55 -5.65 12.14 -5.17
CA ILE A 55 -5.74 10.80 -5.72
C ILE A 55 -5.51 9.75 -4.64
N ILE A 56 -4.56 9.98 -3.73
CA ILE A 56 -4.26 9.01 -2.67
C ILE A 56 -5.28 9.06 -1.52
N LEU A 57 -5.82 10.24 -1.18
CA LEU A 57 -6.70 10.41 -0.01
C LEU A 57 -7.93 9.49 0.00
N PRO A 58 -8.64 9.21 -1.11
CA PRO A 58 -9.74 8.24 -1.12
C PRO A 58 -9.38 6.84 -0.59
N TYR A 59 -8.10 6.45 -0.69
CA TYR A 59 -7.57 5.18 -0.20
C TYR A 59 -7.14 5.20 1.27
N LEU A 60 -6.99 6.39 1.87
CA LEU A 60 -6.56 6.59 3.27
C LEU A 60 -7.71 7.03 4.18
N LYS A 61 -8.66 7.79 3.61
CA LYS A 61 -9.75 8.43 4.35
C LYS A 61 -10.56 7.40 5.14
N ASP A 62 -10.90 7.75 6.37
CA ASP A 62 -11.69 6.96 7.32
C ASP A 62 -11.03 5.64 7.72
N ARG A 63 -9.72 5.47 7.49
CA ARG A 63 -8.97 4.26 7.84
C ARG A 63 -7.96 4.55 8.94
N PRO A 64 -7.90 3.70 9.98
CA PRO A 64 -6.78 3.69 10.92
C PRO A 64 -5.44 3.49 10.21
N GLU A 65 -4.45 4.33 10.53
CA GLU A 65 -3.11 4.29 9.92
C GLU A 65 -2.10 3.58 10.83
N SER A 66 -1.35 2.62 10.29
CA SER A 66 -0.16 2.09 10.96
C SER A 66 1.08 2.82 10.45
N LEU A 67 1.70 3.65 11.29
CA LEU A 67 2.80 4.49 10.84
C LEU A 67 4.12 3.71 10.85
N LEU A 68 4.74 3.52 9.69
CA LEU A 68 6.10 3.02 9.58
C LEU A 68 7.03 4.20 9.33
N ARG A 69 7.84 4.54 10.34
CA ARG A 69 8.63 5.77 10.34
C ARG A 69 10.09 5.50 10.01
N TYR A 70 10.66 6.36 9.18
CA TYR A 70 12.05 6.38 8.75
C TYR A 70 12.66 7.75 9.09
N PRO A 71 12.95 8.05 10.37
CA PRO A 71 13.42 9.38 10.77
C PRO A 71 14.71 9.81 10.05
N ASP A 72 15.55 8.83 9.70
CA ASP A 72 16.87 9.02 9.08
C ASP A 72 16.95 8.46 7.64
N GLY A 73 15.81 8.35 6.97
CA GLY A 73 15.74 7.85 5.59
C GLY A 73 15.85 6.33 5.47
N ILE A 74 15.95 5.83 4.24
CA ILE A 74 15.84 4.40 3.92
C ILE A 74 17.00 3.53 4.43
N ASN A 75 18.15 4.15 4.73
CA ASN A 75 19.35 3.46 5.27
C ASN A 75 19.43 3.53 6.80
N GLY A 76 18.53 4.30 7.44
CA GLY A 76 18.45 4.43 8.89
C GLY A 76 17.58 3.36 9.54
N LEU A 77 17.47 3.44 10.86
CA LEU A 77 16.51 2.63 11.61
C LEU A 77 15.08 3.05 11.26
N ASN A 78 14.18 2.06 11.26
CA ASN A 78 12.75 2.27 11.11
C ASN A 78 11.99 1.57 12.23
N PHE A 79 10.77 2.04 12.49
CA PHE A 79 9.91 1.45 13.51
C PHE A 79 8.43 1.71 13.22
N TYR A 80 7.59 0.79 13.68
CA TYR A 80 6.14 0.96 13.67
C TYR A 80 5.66 1.78 14.87
N HIS A 81 4.78 2.74 14.61
CA HIS A 81 4.17 3.63 15.60
C HIS A 81 2.66 3.67 15.37
N LYS A 82 1.94 2.76 16.05
CA LYS A 82 0.48 2.65 15.93
C LYS A 82 -0.28 3.51 16.94
N ASP A 83 0.31 3.75 18.10
CA ASP A 83 -0.31 4.46 19.22
C ASP A 83 0.18 5.91 19.26
N VAL A 84 -0.62 6.84 18.71
CA VAL A 84 -0.29 8.26 18.64
C VAL A 84 -1.13 9.04 19.65
N GLU A 85 -0.71 9.01 20.92
CA GLU A 85 -1.46 9.66 22.02
C GLU A 85 -1.49 11.19 21.90
N ILE A 86 -0.43 11.79 21.36
CA ILE A 86 -0.27 13.25 21.24
C ILE A 86 -0.09 13.62 19.77
N ALA A 87 -1.13 14.20 19.19
CA ALA A 87 -1.14 14.77 17.85
C ALA A 87 -1.70 16.21 17.89
N PRO A 88 -1.45 17.03 16.86
CA PRO A 88 -2.14 18.32 16.72
C PRO A 88 -3.66 18.13 16.77
N LYS A 89 -4.39 19.07 17.40
CA LYS A 89 -5.86 18.98 17.60
C LYS A 89 -6.70 18.78 16.34
N TRP A 90 -6.15 19.10 15.17
CA TRP A 90 -6.81 18.97 13.87
C TRP A 90 -6.52 17.62 13.17
N VAL A 91 -5.68 16.77 13.76
CA VAL A 91 -5.44 15.40 13.31
C VAL A 91 -6.45 14.49 14.00
N ASP A 92 -7.34 13.91 13.21
CA ASP A 92 -8.33 12.96 13.71
C ASP A 92 -7.67 11.65 14.15
N SER A 93 -8.23 11.03 15.18
CA SER A 93 -7.80 9.73 15.69
C SER A 93 -8.98 8.90 16.20
N ILE A 94 -8.77 7.60 16.31
CA ILE A 94 -9.73 6.66 16.89
C ILE A 94 -9.03 5.73 17.89
N ASN A 95 -9.74 5.43 18.99
CA ASN A 95 -9.28 4.47 19.98
C ASN A 95 -9.77 3.08 19.63
N ILE A 96 -8.83 2.17 19.42
CA ILE A 96 -9.13 0.77 19.11
C ILE A 96 -8.49 -0.10 20.18
N LYS A 97 -9.28 -0.99 20.76
CA LYS A 97 -8.78 -1.97 21.71
C LYS A 97 -7.97 -3.04 20.97
N SER A 98 -6.71 -3.17 21.38
CA SER A 98 -5.78 -4.20 20.95
C SER A 98 -6.30 -5.59 21.31
N GLU A 99 -6.27 -6.52 20.36
CA GLU A 99 -6.68 -7.91 20.60
C GLU A 99 -5.66 -8.71 21.40
N SER A 100 -4.37 -8.31 21.36
CA SER A 100 -3.29 -9.07 22.00
C SER A 100 -3.18 -8.80 23.50
N ASP A 101 -3.28 -7.55 23.92
CA ASP A 101 -3.06 -7.12 25.31
C ASP A 101 -4.22 -6.29 25.89
N GLY A 102 -5.28 -6.07 25.12
CA GLY A 102 -6.49 -5.38 25.58
C GLY A 102 -6.34 -3.88 25.82
N LYS A 103 -5.18 -3.29 25.51
CA LYS A 103 -4.96 -1.84 25.67
C LYS A 103 -5.64 -1.04 24.56
N ASN A 104 -5.98 0.20 24.85
CA ASN A 104 -6.44 1.13 23.81
C ASN A 104 -5.22 1.65 23.04
N VAL A 105 -5.33 1.65 21.72
CA VAL A 105 -4.32 2.17 20.80
C VAL A 105 -4.97 3.33 20.03
N HIS A 106 -4.30 4.49 20.00
CA HIS A 106 -4.75 5.72 19.35
C HIS A 106 -4.27 5.74 17.90
N TYR A 107 -5.09 5.26 16.97
CA TYR A 107 -4.74 5.28 15.56
C TYR A 107 -5.07 6.63 14.94
N VAL A 108 -4.13 7.19 14.16
CA VAL A 108 -4.39 8.38 13.34
C VAL A 108 -5.31 8.03 12.18
N ILE A 109 -6.21 8.95 11.83
CA ILE A 109 -7.03 8.88 10.62
C ILE A 109 -6.58 9.96 9.63
N CYS A 110 -6.12 9.56 8.45
CA CYS A 110 -5.65 10.48 7.42
C CYS A 110 -6.80 11.01 6.56
N GLN A 111 -7.47 12.07 7.04
CA GLN A 111 -8.67 12.60 6.39
C GLN A 111 -8.43 13.62 5.26
N ASN A 112 -7.26 14.25 5.23
CA ASN A 112 -7.00 15.40 4.35
C ASN A 112 -5.49 15.62 4.11
N GLU A 113 -5.16 16.52 3.17
CA GLU A 113 -3.77 16.84 2.80
C GLU A 113 -2.94 17.32 4.00
N ALA A 114 -3.52 18.07 4.95
CA ALA A 114 -2.77 18.56 6.11
C ALA A 114 -2.33 17.40 7.02
N THR A 115 -3.22 16.43 7.27
CA THR A 115 -2.87 15.22 8.03
C THR A 115 -1.86 14.37 7.26
N LEU A 116 -2.05 14.21 5.95
CA LEU A 116 -1.09 13.51 5.09
C LEU A 116 0.32 14.11 5.23
N VAL A 117 0.47 15.41 5.04
CA VAL A 117 1.77 16.10 5.19
C VAL A 117 2.34 15.96 6.60
N TYR A 118 1.49 16.00 7.62
CA TYR A 118 1.93 15.73 9.00
C TYR A 118 2.52 14.33 9.17
N LEU A 119 1.86 13.29 8.64
CA LEU A 119 2.38 11.93 8.69
C LEU A 119 3.74 11.80 7.97
N ILE A 120 3.88 12.41 6.81
CA ILE A 120 5.16 12.42 6.08
C ILE A 120 6.21 13.21 6.87
N ASN A 121 5.83 14.30 7.52
CA ASN A 121 6.74 15.06 8.38
C ASN A 121 7.23 14.26 9.59
N LEU A 122 6.43 13.32 10.11
CA LEU A 122 6.87 12.36 11.13
C LEU A 122 7.89 11.34 10.61
N GLY A 123 8.15 11.31 9.30
CA GLY A 123 9.06 10.38 8.64
C GLY A 123 8.37 9.14 8.07
N CYS A 124 7.05 9.14 7.90
CA CYS A 124 6.38 8.04 7.22
C CYS A 124 6.73 8.11 5.72
N ILE A 125 7.45 7.12 5.22
CA ILE A 125 7.74 7.01 3.77
C ILE A 125 6.58 6.35 3.06
N ASP A 126 6.16 5.18 3.56
CA ASP A 126 4.94 4.52 3.12
C ASP A 126 3.78 4.72 4.11
N LEU A 127 2.57 4.61 3.55
CA LEU A 127 1.30 4.76 4.26
C LEU A 127 0.61 3.40 4.30
N ASN A 128 0.19 2.97 5.48
CA ASN A 128 -0.31 1.61 5.72
C ASN A 128 -1.68 1.69 6.40
N PRO A 129 -2.72 2.09 5.66
CA PRO A 129 -4.08 2.16 6.17
C PRO A 129 -4.62 0.75 6.40
N TRP A 130 -5.55 0.62 7.34
CA TRP A 130 -6.33 -0.60 7.48
C TRP A 130 -7.20 -0.86 6.24
N ASN A 131 -7.45 -2.14 5.96
CA ASN A 131 -8.35 -2.53 4.87
C ASN A 131 -9.83 -2.24 5.17
N SER A 132 -10.20 -1.94 6.43
CA SER A 132 -11.53 -1.51 6.86
C SER A 132 -11.55 -0.02 7.24
N ARG A 133 -12.76 0.55 7.32
CA ARG A 133 -13.00 1.94 7.78
C ARG A 133 -13.48 1.98 9.22
N VAL A 134 -13.40 3.15 9.84
CA VAL A 134 -13.84 3.40 11.23
C VAL A 134 -15.29 2.98 11.50
N ASP A 135 -16.18 3.13 10.53
CA ASP A 135 -17.59 2.75 10.69
C ASP A 135 -17.78 1.22 10.71
N HIS A 136 -16.90 0.48 10.05
CA HIS A 136 -17.01 -0.97 9.80
C HIS A 136 -15.68 -1.68 10.04
N LEU A 137 -15.07 -1.47 11.22
CA LEU A 137 -13.70 -1.93 11.53
C LEU A 137 -13.43 -3.42 11.31
N ASN A 138 -14.45 -4.27 11.41
CA ASN A 138 -14.33 -5.73 11.25
C ASN A 138 -14.67 -6.24 9.84
N ASN A 139 -15.05 -5.34 8.93
CA ASN A 139 -15.47 -5.66 7.58
C ASN A 139 -14.61 -4.88 6.58
N PRO A 140 -13.57 -5.50 5.99
CA PRO A 140 -12.71 -4.81 5.05
C PRO A 140 -13.45 -4.42 3.77
N ASP A 141 -13.01 -3.32 3.17
CA ASP A 141 -13.52 -2.84 1.89
C ASP A 141 -12.96 -3.63 0.71
N TYR A 142 -11.80 -4.28 0.88
CA TYR A 142 -11.13 -5.03 -0.17
C TYR A 142 -10.61 -6.37 0.35
N MET A 143 -10.64 -7.37 -0.53
CA MET A 143 -9.82 -8.57 -0.41
C MET A 143 -8.50 -8.33 -1.12
N ILE A 144 -7.42 -8.87 -0.58
CA ILE A 144 -6.07 -8.78 -1.15
C ILE A 144 -5.52 -10.19 -1.39
N ILE A 145 -4.94 -10.39 -2.57
CA ILE A 145 -3.95 -11.45 -2.78
C ILE A 145 -2.60 -10.77 -2.90
N ASP A 146 -1.73 -11.00 -1.93
CA ASP A 146 -0.37 -10.48 -1.89
C ASP A 146 0.60 -11.55 -2.39
N LEU A 147 1.39 -11.20 -3.40
CA LEU A 147 2.29 -12.09 -4.10
C LEU A 147 3.72 -11.70 -3.72
N ASP A 148 4.29 -12.43 -2.77
CA ASP A 148 5.59 -12.13 -2.18
C ASP A 148 6.65 -13.14 -2.63
N PRO A 149 7.65 -12.73 -3.43
CA PRO A 149 8.69 -13.63 -3.89
C PRO A 149 9.72 -13.92 -2.80
N GLU A 150 10.09 -15.19 -2.63
CA GLU A 150 11.19 -15.63 -1.78
C GLU A 150 12.33 -16.20 -2.63
N GLU A 151 13.49 -15.52 -2.64
CA GLU A 151 14.68 -15.90 -3.43
C GLU A 151 14.39 -16.19 -4.93
N ILE A 152 13.35 -15.55 -5.50
CA ILE A 152 12.92 -15.74 -6.89
C ILE A 152 12.72 -14.40 -7.61
N GLY A 153 12.93 -14.37 -8.92
CA GLY A 153 12.81 -13.16 -9.73
C GLY A 153 11.36 -12.65 -9.87
N PHE A 154 11.21 -11.32 -10.01
CA PHE A 154 9.92 -10.64 -10.15
C PHE A 154 9.06 -11.17 -11.31
N GLN A 155 9.68 -11.67 -12.37
CA GLN A 155 8.98 -12.26 -13.51
C GLN A 155 8.10 -13.45 -13.11
N LYS A 156 8.47 -14.18 -12.04
CA LYS A 156 7.65 -15.25 -11.48
C LYS A 156 6.47 -14.73 -10.67
N VAL A 157 6.59 -13.53 -10.10
CA VAL A 157 5.45 -12.78 -9.51
C VAL A 157 4.46 -12.37 -10.61
N VAL A 158 4.95 -11.89 -11.76
CA VAL A 158 4.12 -11.54 -12.92
C VAL A 158 3.37 -12.78 -13.45
N GLU A 159 4.08 -13.89 -13.66
CA GLU A 159 3.46 -15.17 -14.08
C GLU A 159 2.37 -15.61 -13.10
N THR A 160 2.65 -15.52 -11.79
CA THR A 160 1.67 -15.84 -10.75
C THR A 160 0.48 -14.89 -10.75
N ALA A 161 0.70 -13.59 -10.94
CA ALA A 161 -0.36 -12.59 -10.99
C ALA A 161 -1.34 -12.81 -12.15
N LEU A 162 -0.82 -13.22 -13.32
CA LEU A 162 -1.64 -13.58 -14.48
C LEU A 162 -2.52 -14.80 -14.20
N VAL A 163 -1.99 -15.83 -13.53
CA VAL A 163 -2.81 -16.99 -13.12
C VAL A 163 -3.84 -16.61 -12.07
N VAL A 164 -3.52 -15.72 -11.13
CA VAL A 164 -4.53 -15.18 -10.20
C VAL A 164 -5.66 -14.48 -10.96
N HIS A 165 -5.31 -13.65 -11.95
CA HIS A 165 -6.29 -12.97 -12.80
C HIS A 165 -7.21 -13.96 -13.51
N GLU A 166 -6.65 -14.99 -14.15
CA GLU A 166 -7.41 -16.05 -14.82
C GLU A 166 -8.36 -16.78 -13.86
N VAL A 167 -7.88 -17.15 -12.67
CA VAL A 167 -8.70 -17.80 -11.64
C VAL A 167 -9.85 -16.90 -11.19
N MET A 168 -9.59 -15.61 -10.96
CA MET A 168 -10.62 -14.65 -10.57
C MET A 168 -11.64 -14.37 -11.69
N GLU A 169 -11.23 -14.32 -12.95
CA GLU A 169 -12.10 -14.15 -14.10
C GLU A 169 -13.05 -15.35 -14.29
N MET A 170 -12.56 -16.58 -14.11
CA MET A 170 -13.39 -17.80 -14.17
C MET A 170 -14.58 -17.73 -13.20
N VAL A 171 -14.38 -17.12 -12.04
CA VAL A 171 -15.42 -16.98 -11.00
C VAL A 171 -16.16 -15.63 -11.07
N GLY A 172 -15.84 -14.80 -12.07
CA GLY A 172 -16.45 -13.50 -12.34
C GLY A 172 -16.24 -12.50 -11.22
N ILE A 173 -15.03 -12.44 -10.66
CA ILE A 173 -14.65 -11.52 -9.59
C ILE A 173 -13.81 -10.38 -10.17
N PRO A 174 -14.21 -9.11 -9.95
CA PRO A 174 -13.39 -7.98 -10.36
C PRO A 174 -12.09 -7.95 -9.55
N ASN A 175 -10.98 -7.71 -10.24
CA ASN A 175 -9.66 -7.77 -9.64
C ASN A 175 -8.71 -6.76 -10.29
N PHE A 176 -7.94 -6.06 -9.46
CA PHE A 176 -7.17 -4.89 -9.86
C PHE A 176 -5.71 -5.01 -9.37
N PRO A 177 -4.73 -5.10 -10.29
CA PRO A 177 -3.34 -5.31 -9.94
C PRO A 177 -2.65 -3.99 -9.60
N LYS A 178 -1.68 -4.07 -8.69
CA LYS A 178 -0.68 -3.03 -8.49
C LYS A 178 0.68 -3.66 -8.21
N THR A 179 1.75 -2.98 -8.61
CA THR A 179 3.05 -3.30 -8.02
C THR A 179 3.01 -2.94 -6.53
N SER A 180 3.68 -3.71 -5.69
CA SER A 180 3.91 -3.30 -4.30
C SER A 180 4.81 -2.06 -4.21
N GLY A 181 5.55 -1.75 -5.28
CA GLY A 181 6.68 -0.81 -5.27
C GLY A 181 7.93 -1.38 -4.58
N ALA A 182 7.89 -2.63 -4.12
CA ALA A 182 9.00 -3.34 -3.50
C ALA A 182 9.37 -4.57 -4.34
N SER A 183 9.19 -5.78 -3.79
CA SER A 183 9.52 -7.05 -4.43
C SER A 183 8.29 -7.75 -5.02
N GLY A 184 7.09 -7.51 -4.48
CA GLY A 184 5.87 -8.23 -4.85
C GLY A 184 4.84 -7.45 -5.66
N MET A 185 3.68 -8.06 -5.85
CA MET A 185 2.48 -7.44 -6.43
C MET A 185 1.27 -7.70 -5.54
N HIS A 186 0.33 -6.76 -5.49
CA HIS A 186 -0.94 -6.97 -4.78
C HIS A 186 -2.08 -6.92 -5.78
N ILE A 187 -3.08 -7.78 -5.60
CA ILE A 187 -4.29 -7.82 -6.41
C ILE A 187 -5.48 -7.58 -5.47
N TYR A 188 -6.20 -6.49 -5.70
CA TYR A 188 -7.32 -6.11 -4.84
C TYR A 188 -8.64 -6.44 -5.52
N THR A 189 -9.60 -6.83 -4.69
CA THR A 189 -10.99 -7.05 -5.11
C THR A 189 -11.92 -6.28 -4.17
N PRO A 190 -12.82 -5.42 -4.68
CA PRO A 190 -13.78 -4.70 -3.84
C PRO A 190 -14.78 -5.64 -3.14
N LEU A 191 -15.07 -5.36 -1.88
CA LEU A 191 -16.01 -6.10 -1.01
C LEU A 191 -17.16 -5.21 -0.52
N GLY A 192 -16.96 -3.89 -0.47
CA GLY A 192 -17.96 -2.94 0.01
C GLY A 192 -18.38 -3.19 1.45
N ALA A 193 -17.43 -3.56 2.32
CA ALA A 193 -17.62 -3.84 3.74
C ALA A 193 -18.70 -4.87 4.09
N LYS A 194 -18.97 -5.85 3.20
CA LYS A 194 -20.04 -6.85 3.39
C LYS A 194 -19.64 -8.08 4.21
N TYR A 195 -18.35 -8.40 4.25
CA TYR A 195 -17.85 -9.67 4.78
C TYR A 195 -16.87 -9.42 5.92
N THR A 196 -16.73 -10.37 6.85
CA THR A 196 -15.75 -10.27 7.93
C THR A 196 -14.35 -10.58 7.42
N TYR A 197 -13.30 -10.12 8.12
CA TYR A 197 -11.92 -10.49 7.79
C TYR A 197 -11.70 -12.00 7.64
N GLU A 198 -12.32 -12.80 8.51
CA GLU A 198 -12.23 -14.27 8.45
C GLU A 198 -12.81 -14.82 7.14
N GLN A 199 -14.03 -14.41 6.78
CA GLN A 199 -14.67 -14.83 5.52
C GLN A 199 -13.81 -14.45 4.30
N VAL A 200 -13.20 -13.26 4.34
CA VAL A 200 -12.37 -12.74 3.26
C VAL A 200 -11.06 -13.53 3.15
N ARG A 201 -10.39 -13.79 4.27
CA ARG A 201 -9.17 -14.60 4.32
C ARG A 201 -9.42 -16.01 3.81
N ASP A 202 -10.50 -16.64 4.26
CA ASP A 202 -10.83 -18.01 3.85
C ASP A 202 -11.16 -18.07 2.36
N PHE A 203 -11.87 -17.07 1.83
CA PHE A 203 -12.11 -16.97 0.40
C PHE A 203 -10.82 -16.74 -0.41
N ALA A 204 -9.93 -15.84 0.05
CA ALA A 204 -8.63 -15.63 -0.57
C ALA A 204 -7.79 -16.92 -0.57
N GLN A 205 -7.83 -17.70 0.52
CA GLN A 205 -7.15 -18.97 0.64
C GLN A 205 -7.63 -20.00 -0.41
N ILE A 206 -8.94 -20.05 -0.69
CA ILE A 206 -9.48 -20.93 -1.74
C ILE A 206 -8.91 -20.54 -3.11
N ILE A 207 -8.85 -19.24 -3.42
CA ILE A 207 -8.25 -18.76 -4.67
C ILE A 207 -6.77 -19.11 -4.72
N ALA A 208 -6.02 -18.89 -3.63
CA ALA A 208 -4.60 -19.21 -3.56
C ALA A 208 -4.33 -20.71 -3.74
N VAL A 209 -5.16 -21.59 -3.17
CA VAL A 209 -5.07 -23.05 -3.42
C VAL A 209 -5.23 -23.36 -4.90
N LYS A 210 -6.23 -22.78 -5.57
CA LYS A 210 -6.44 -22.99 -7.01
C LYS A 210 -5.28 -22.50 -7.87
N VAL A 211 -4.70 -21.34 -7.54
CA VAL A 211 -3.50 -20.82 -8.20
C VAL A 211 -2.31 -21.75 -7.95
N ASN A 212 -2.16 -22.26 -6.73
CA ASN A 212 -1.09 -23.21 -6.39
C ASN A 212 -1.22 -24.55 -7.10
N GLU A 213 -2.44 -25.07 -7.30
CA GLU A 213 -2.69 -26.27 -8.11
C GLU A 213 -2.25 -26.09 -9.57
N ILE A 214 -2.38 -24.88 -10.14
CA ILE A 214 -1.96 -24.56 -11.50
C ILE A 214 -0.43 -24.37 -11.58
N LEU A 215 0.17 -23.67 -10.60
CA LEU A 215 1.60 -23.34 -10.56
C LEU A 215 2.34 -23.90 -9.32
N PRO A 216 2.31 -25.23 -9.05
CA PRO A 216 2.81 -25.78 -7.79
C PRO A 216 4.34 -25.69 -7.63
N LYS A 217 5.05 -25.57 -8.77
CA LYS A 217 6.51 -25.43 -8.81
C LYS A 217 6.97 -23.99 -8.52
N ILE A 218 6.13 -23.00 -8.81
CA ILE A 218 6.48 -21.57 -8.72
C ILE A 218 5.89 -20.94 -7.47
N THR A 219 4.79 -21.47 -6.94
CA THR A 219 4.06 -20.87 -5.83
C THR A 219 4.10 -21.73 -4.57
N SER A 220 3.89 -21.09 -3.41
CA SER A 220 3.77 -21.74 -2.11
C SER A 220 2.62 -21.13 -1.31
N LEU A 221 1.99 -21.96 -0.48
CA LEU A 221 1.04 -21.56 0.56
C LEU A 221 1.68 -21.52 1.95
N GLU A 222 2.93 -21.99 2.08
CA GLU A 222 3.64 -22.04 3.35
C GLU A 222 4.02 -20.64 3.82
N ARG A 223 3.77 -20.35 5.10
CA ARG A 223 4.07 -19.04 5.70
C ARG A 223 5.54 -18.89 6.08
N SER A 224 6.21 -20.00 6.36
CA SER A 224 7.63 -20.05 6.70
C SER A 224 8.49 -19.74 5.47
N PRO A 225 9.34 -18.69 5.51
CA PRO A 225 10.27 -18.38 4.42
C PRO A 225 11.20 -19.53 4.06
N GLU A 226 11.61 -20.32 5.06
CA GLU A 226 12.50 -21.46 4.85
C GLU A 226 11.86 -22.57 4.00
N ASP A 227 10.55 -22.78 4.16
CA ASP A 227 9.79 -23.84 3.47
C ASP A 227 9.33 -23.43 2.06
N ARG A 228 9.65 -22.22 1.62
CA ARG A 228 9.19 -21.66 0.33
C ARG A 228 10.29 -20.98 -0.49
N LYS A 229 11.56 -21.24 -0.22
CA LYS A 229 12.68 -20.72 -1.01
C LYS A 229 12.51 -21.02 -2.50
N GLY A 230 12.78 -20.03 -3.34
CA GLY A 230 12.65 -20.14 -4.79
C GLY A 230 11.19 -20.21 -5.25
N LYS A 231 10.24 -19.66 -4.48
CA LYS A 231 8.81 -19.64 -4.81
C LYS A 231 8.17 -18.28 -4.50
N VAL A 232 7.02 -18.03 -5.10
CA VAL A 232 6.13 -16.91 -4.79
C VAL A 232 5.13 -17.36 -3.74
N TYR A 233 5.15 -16.73 -2.59
CA TYR A 233 4.16 -16.93 -1.54
C TYR A 233 2.84 -16.24 -1.91
N LEU A 234 1.74 -17.00 -1.81
CA LEU A 234 0.38 -16.50 -2.00
C LEU A 234 -0.18 -16.07 -0.63
N ASP A 235 0.16 -14.86 -0.18
CA ASP A 235 -0.21 -14.41 1.16
C ASP A 235 -1.68 -13.99 1.26
N CYS A 236 -2.48 -14.87 1.85
CA CYS A 236 -3.88 -14.60 2.16
C CYS A 236 -4.05 -13.93 3.52
N PHE A 237 -3.02 -13.89 4.37
CA PHE A 237 -3.09 -13.40 5.73
C PHE A 237 -2.94 -11.88 5.86
N GLN A 238 -2.65 -11.19 4.75
CA GLN A 238 -2.86 -9.75 4.64
C GLN A 238 -4.34 -9.37 4.84
N ASN A 239 -5.27 -10.31 4.67
CA ASN A 239 -6.68 -10.16 5.00
C ASN A 239 -6.96 -10.40 6.50
N ALA A 240 -6.19 -9.76 7.37
CA ALA A 240 -6.44 -9.76 8.79
C ALA A 240 -6.52 -8.33 9.34
N ARG A 241 -7.20 -8.21 10.48
CA ARG A 241 -7.43 -6.92 11.14
C ARG A 241 -6.09 -6.28 11.53
N GLY A 242 -5.91 -5.02 11.19
CA GLY A 242 -4.72 -4.24 11.54
C GLY A 242 -3.41 -4.68 10.88
N GLN A 243 -3.47 -5.52 9.84
CA GLN A 243 -2.32 -5.83 8.99
C GLN A 243 -1.86 -4.59 8.23
N THR A 244 -0.55 -4.50 8.02
CA THR A 244 0.09 -3.36 7.38
C THR A 244 0.37 -3.66 5.92
N LEU A 245 -0.21 -2.87 5.03
CA LEU A 245 -0.01 -2.99 3.60
C LEU A 245 0.05 -1.60 2.97
N ALA A 246 1.07 -1.36 2.16
CA ALA A 246 1.25 -0.06 1.53
C ALA A 246 0.05 0.30 0.63
N ALA A 247 -0.50 1.50 0.85
CA ALA A 247 -1.59 2.06 0.07
C ALA A 247 -1.21 2.20 -1.43
N PRO A 248 -2.20 2.18 -2.34
CA PRO A 248 -1.99 2.62 -3.71
C PRO A 248 -1.36 4.01 -3.74
N TYR A 249 -0.43 4.24 -4.67
CA TYR A 249 0.32 5.49 -4.83
C TYR A 249 1.26 5.86 -3.67
N SER A 250 1.41 5.00 -2.66
CA SER A 250 2.41 5.20 -1.61
C SER A 250 3.83 5.02 -2.16
N VAL A 251 4.73 5.97 -1.87
CA VAL A 251 6.17 5.79 -2.07
C VAL A 251 6.65 4.69 -1.13
N ARG A 252 7.64 3.89 -1.55
CA ARG A 252 8.25 2.82 -0.75
C ARG A 252 9.66 3.20 -0.34
N ALA A 253 10.08 2.74 0.84
CA ALA A 253 11.45 2.85 1.33
C ALA A 253 12.40 1.87 0.60
N LYS A 254 12.48 2.01 -0.72
CA LYS A 254 13.34 1.23 -1.61
C LYS A 254 14.20 2.17 -2.46
N PRO A 255 15.37 1.72 -2.93
CA PRO A 255 16.21 2.52 -3.82
C PRO A 255 15.42 3.06 -5.01
N GLY A 256 15.62 4.35 -5.32
CA GLY A 256 14.90 5.03 -6.40
C GLY A 256 13.52 5.59 -6.04
N ALA A 257 13.07 5.47 -4.79
CA ALA A 257 11.78 5.98 -4.31
C ALA A 257 10.61 5.47 -5.18
N THR A 258 10.56 4.16 -5.33
CA THR A 258 9.53 3.45 -6.08
C THR A 258 8.15 3.66 -5.47
N VAL A 259 7.10 3.50 -6.28
CA VAL A 259 5.72 3.73 -5.87
C VAL A 259 4.91 2.45 -6.01
N SER A 260 4.04 2.16 -5.04
CA SER A 260 3.05 1.09 -5.18
C SER A 260 2.02 1.50 -6.22
N THR A 261 2.16 1.00 -7.45
CA THR A 261 1.51 1.61 -8.62
C THR A 261 0.40 0.73 -9.16
N PRO A 262 -0.87 1.20 -9.17
CA PRO A 262 -1.97 0.59 -9.90
C PRO A 262 -1.70 0.42 -11.39
N LEU A 263 -2.11 -0.72 -11.95
CA LEU A 263 -1.86 -1.10 -13.34
C LEU A 263 -3.15 -1.56 -14.03
N GLU A 264 -3.18 -1.42 -15.35
CA GLU A 264 -4.07 -2.21 -16.20
C GLU A 264 -3.48 -3.62 -16.37
N TRP A 265 -4.33 -4.65 -16.49
CA TRP A 265 -3.86 -6.03 -16.68
C TRP A 265 -2.95 -6.21 -17.89
N LYS A 266 -3.14 -5.44 -18.97
CA LYS A 266 -2.26 -5.46 -20.15
C LYS A 266 -0.82 -5.00 -19.87
N GLU A 267 -0.58 -4.28 -18.77
CA GLU A 267 0.76 -3.88 -18.32
C GLU A 267 1.47 -4.99 -17.54
N VAL A 268 0.76 -6.03 -17.10
CA VAL A 268 1.31 -7.16 -16.34
C VAL A 268 1.91 -8.18 -17.30
N ASN A 269 3.17 -7.94 -17.71
CA ASN A 269 3.91 -8.79 -18.68
C ASN A 269 5.40 -8.90 -18.30
N GLU A 270 6.20 -9.64 -19.07
CA GLU A 270 7.58 -9.97 -18.70
C GLU A 270 8.53 -8.76 -18.55
N LYS A 271 8.15 -7.60 -19.09
CA LYS A 271 8.93 -6.35 -19.01
C LYS A 271 8.62 -5.55 -17.75
N LEU A 272 7.53 -5.88 -17.04
CA LEU A 272 7.12 -5.16 -15.84
C LEU A 272 8.17 -5.32 -14.74
N THR A 273 8.60 -4.20 -14.16
CA THR A 273 9.39 -4.18 -12.93
C THR A 273 8.89 -3.06 -12.02
N PRO A 274 8.93 -3.22 -10.68
CA PRO A 274 8.51 -2.17 -9.75
C PRO A 274 9.27 -0.85 -9.92
N GLN A 275 10.54 -0.91 -10.36
CA GLN A 275 11.44 0.23 -10.56
C GLN A 275 11.00 1.15 -11.71
N MET A 276 10.08 0.69 -12.57
CA MET A 276 9.51 1.54 -13.63
C MET A 276 8.69 2.70 -13.07
N PHE A 277 8.22 2.61 -11.82
CA PHE A 277 7.33 3.60 -11.22
C PHE A 277 7.97 4.20 -9.98
N THR A 278 8.23 5.51 -10.04
CA THR A 278 8.91 6.26 -8.97
C THR A 278 8.15 7.56 -8.71
N MET A 279 8.41 8.19 -7.57
CA MET A 279 7.77 9.47 -7.26
C MET A 279 8.07 10.58 -8.29
N LYS A 280 9.14 10.42 -9.09
CA LYS A 280 9.51 11.35 -10.17
C LYS A 280 8.61 11.24 -11.41
N ASN A 281 8.12 10.05 -11.74
CA ASN A 281 7.41 9.81 -13.01
C ASN A 281 5.93 9.47 -12.85
N ILE A 282 5.47 9.15 -11.65
CA ILE A 282 4.11 8.66 -11.43
C ILE A 282 3.05 9.73 -11.73
N MET A 283 3.32 11.01 -11.45
CA MET A 283 2.37 12.10 -11.74
C MET A 283 2.13 12.26 -13.25
N GLU A 284 3.18 12.14 -14.07
CA GLU A 284 3.05 12.14 -15.53
C GLU A 284 2.26 10.92 -16.03
N ARG A 285 2.45 9.75 -15.41
CA ARG A 285 1.66 8.57 -15.73
C ARG A 285 0.17 8.82 -15.44
N ILE A 286 -0.13 9.34 -14.26
CA ILE A 286 -1.51 9.56 -13.82
C ILE A 286 -2.22 10.60 -14.69
N SER A 287 -1.53 11.65 -15.14
CA SER A 287 -2.13 12.61 -16.07
C SER A 287 -2.54 11.99 -17.41
N LYS A 288 -1.92 10.88 -17.81
CA LYS A 288 -2.20 10.16 -19.05
C LYS A 288 -3.33 9.13 -18.92
N VAL A 289 -3.37 8.38 -17.82
CA VAL A 289 -4.29 7.23 -17.66
C VAL A 289 -5.29 7.35 -16.51
N GLY A 290 -5.19 8.40 -15.71
CA GLY A 290 -6.04 8.62 -14.54
C GLY A 290 -5.78 7.66 -13.38
N ASP A 291 -6.74 7.62 -12.46
CA ASP A 291 -6.73 6.70 -11.31
C ASP A 291 -7.35 5.35 -11.70
N LEU A 292 -6.48 4.42 -12.11
CA LEU A 292 -6.84 3.05 -12.48
C LEU A 292 -7.37 2.22 -11.31
N TYR A 293 -7.10 2.62 -10.07
CA TYR A 293 -7.50 1.86 -8.88
C TYR A 293 -8.83 2.30 -8.30
N SER A 294 -9.39 3.43 -8.75
CA SER A 294 -10.67 3.96 -8.27
C SER A 294 -11.81 2.93 -8.25
N PRO A 295 -11.89 1.91 -9.15
CA PRO A 295 -12.91 0.86 -9.04
C PRO A 295 -12.85 0.02 -7.76
N VAL A 296 -11.69 -0.11 -7.10
CA VAL A 296 -11.61 -0.85 -5.83
C VAL A 296 -12.44 -0.17 -4.74
N LEU A 297 -12.61 1.16 -4.80
CA LEU A 297 -13.45 1.93 -3.87
C LEU A 297 -14.96 1.70 -4.09
N GLY A 298 -15.31 0.94 -5.14
CA GLY A 298 -16.68 0.74 -5.57
C GLY A 298 -17.43 -0.36 -4.80
N LYS A 299 -18.53 -0.81 -5.41
CA LYS A 299 -19.37 -1.87 -4.84
C LYS A 299 -18.63 -3.21 -4.88
N GLY A 300 -18.71 -3.96 -3.80
CA GLY A 300 -18.17 -5.32 -3.78
C GLY A 300 -19.06 -6.37 -4.45
N PHE A 301 -18.43 -7.49 -4.78
CA PHE A 301 -19.07 -8.65 -5.41
C PHE A 301 -19.90 -9.52 -4.43
N ASP A 302 -20.66 -10.46 -4.99
CA ASP A 302 -21.38 -11.48 -4.22
C ASP A 302 -20.50 -12.74 -4.09
N MET A 303 -19.93 -12.95 -2.90
CA MET A 303 -19.03 -14.05 -2.61
C MET A 303 -19.72 -15.41 -2.72
N LYS A 304 -21.01 -15.51 -2.35
CA LYS A 304 -21.77 -16.76 -2.47
C LYS A 304 -21.97 -17.15 -3.93
N LYS A 305 -22.25 -16.17 -4.79
CA LYS A 305 -22.38 -16.40 -6.24
C LYS A 305 -21.07 -16.91 -6.84
N SER A 306 -19.93 -16.34 -6.44
CA SER A 306 -18.61 -16.77 -6.92
C SER A 306 -18.22 -18.15 -6.40
N LEU A 307 -18.49 -18.46 -5.12
CA LEU A 307 -18.24 -19.79 -4.55
C LEU A 307 -18.96 -20.91 -5.32
N ARG A 308 -20.20 -20.69 -5.77
CA ARG A 308 -20.94 -21.67 -6.58
C ARG A 308 -20.25 -22.00 -7.90
N LYS A 309 -19.48 -21.07 -8.48
CA LYS A 309 -18.72 -21.30 -9.70
C LYS A 309 -17.43 -22.07 -9.47
N LEU A 310 -16.88 -22.04 -8.25
CA LEU A 310 -15.69 -22.81 -7.86
C LEU A 310 -16.00 -24.29 -7.57
N SER A 311 -17.28 -24.60 -7.31
CA SER A 311 -17.76 -25.96 -7.03
C SER A 311 -18.18 -26.75 -8.29
N LEU A 312 -18.00 -26.16 -9.48
CA LEU A 312 -18.25 -26.74 -10.79
C LEU A 312 -16.92 -26.93 -11.52
#